data_AF-A0A166D1U8-F1
#
_entry.id   AF-A0A166D1U8-F1
#
_cell.length_a   1.000
_cell.length_b   1.000
_cell.length_c   1.000
_cell.angle_alpha   90.00
_cell.angle_beta   90.00
_cell.angle_gamma   90.00
#
_symmetry.space_group_name_H-M   'P 1'
#
loop_
_entity.id
_entity.type
_entity.pdbx_description
1 polymer ?
#
loop_
_entity_poly.entity_id
_entity_poly.type
_entity_poly.pdbx_seq_one_letter_code
_entity_poly.pdbx_strand_id
1 'polypeptide(L)'
;MLTLGKNDVMEYDSDTFDAYRYCDVPWEFQVDRLNASGLVKKDPVAAFAFLRVVYKARTPGGLNWTLWDLTSGFAENCKQGGPEFWEPLAGAGFCEFLERVVGDSSFFGESLYWVIEVLRQLEYALDFCIPRIYPLSPNPKREDFGVLNKTSRTIMAMCSNAWKNKDTFLAVRSQDGSAIRTSQPHHMNTTDLLKMLRKETGRLLLTYCCLLDCDGAYRQALARSPDFEDVQRLVLYFWFNYDDDKGSLVGGLLTVTTLHIESLEMTFTDMCKFGLEIFELYGPTFLSRLTRSLLETQLDDDTFVRMLGFIDKVLNIPEFRSHFASSGILKAVLVAFGRQGATTKLSRDELSEARVLINKPFTDVLVDTPAANGAIPLIRELHFISFLADSVVLATSLPGNIHSVYACIVNKLAAYGAGLAGRKGTNALGKAFSNAVRQVWYPTLIRLLPVLDAPSAAYDSEVFVRSWRNLGIAALLDEEEEKVEYERAKKSAAQHCAWRDCQYHTVKPPTPPRVCQGCGEAVRS
;
A
#
# COMPACT_ATOMS: atom_id res chain seq x y z
N MET A 1 75.09 25.22 -4.82
CA MET A 1 74.85 24.06 -3.94
C MET A 1 73.71 24.45 -3.02
N LEU A 2 72.53 23.93 -3.33
CA LEU A 2 71.24 24.40 -2.82
C LEU A 2 70.89 23.69 -1.51
N THR A 3 70.57 24.51 -0.52
CA THR A 3 70.00 24.17 0.78
C THR A 3 68.62 23.55 0.63
N LEU A 4 68.48 22.30 1.08
CA LEU A 4 67.18 21.67 1.36
C LEU A 4 66.83 21.96 2.82
N GLY A 5 65.89 22.88 3.02
CA GLY A 5 65.25 23.18 4.29
C GLY A 5 63.78 23.47 4.03
N LYS A 6 62.99 22.41 3.85
CA LYS A 6 61.52 22.43 3.87
C LYS A 6 61.10 21.16 4.60
N ASN A 7 60.67 21.32 5.83
CA ASN A 7 59.59 20.57 6.45
C ASN A 7 59.15 21.31 7.71
N ASP A 8 57.87 21.20 8.00
CA ASP A 8 57.15 21.68 9.18
C ASP A 8 56.73 23.15 9.17
N VAL A 9 55.84 23.45 8.21
CA VAL A 9 54.69 24.29 8.52
C VAL A 9 53.49 23.35 8.63
N MET A 10 53.13 23.00 9.87
CA MET A 10 51.87 22.35 10.18
C MET A 10 50.79 23.44 10.17
N GLU A 11 50.22 23.71 8.99
CA GLU A 11 48.95 24.41 8.86
C GLU A 11 47.85 23.47 9.39
N TYR A 12 47.52 23.63 10.66
CA TYR A 12 46.23 23.17 11.22
C TYR A 12 45.35 24.41 11.41
N ASP A 13 44.66 24.71 10.31
CA ASP A 13 43.21 24.84 10.20
C ASP A 13 42.42 25.47 11.35
N SER A 14 41.58 26.45 11.03
CA SER A 14 40.83 27.34 11.95
C SER A 14 39.69 26.69 12.76
N ASP A 15 39.66 25.36 12.88
CA ASP A 15 38.49 24.58 13.32
C ASP A 15 38.74 23.65 14.52
N THR A 16 39.78 23.89 15.32
CA THR A 16 39.95 23.14 16.58
C THR A 16 39.01 23.67 17.68
N PHE A 17 37.74 23.28 17.58
CA PHE A 17 36.90 23.10 18.77
C PHE A 17 37.65 22.15 19.72
N ASP A 18 38.26 22.72 20.76
CA ASP A 18 39.07 21.99 21.74
C ASP A 18 38.14 21.17 22.68
N ALA A 19 37.58 20.08 22.13
CA ALA A 19 36.75 19.12 22.84
C ALA A 19 37.47 18.48 24.04
N TYR A 20 38.78 18.67 24.19
CA TYR A 20 39.53 18.21 25.36
C TYR A 20 39.20 19.00 26.62
N ARG A 21 38.62 20.21 26.53
CA ARG A 21 38.30 21.04 27.70
C ARG A 21 36.91 20.82 28.31
N TYR A 22 35.99 20.14 27.62
CA TYR A 22 34.56 20.24 27.96
C TYR A 22 33.90 19.01 28.60
N CYS A 23 34.63 17.95 28.89
CA CYS A 23 34.06 16.82 29.62
C CYS A 23 35.13 16.17 30.52
N ASP A 24 34.77 15.94 31.78
CA ASP A 24 35.42 14.99 32.70
C ASP A 24 35.30 13.55 32.17
N VAL A 25 35.72 13.31 30.93
CA VAL A 25 35.83 11.95 30.40
C VAL A 25 37.13 11.38 30.92
N PRO A 26 37.11 10.24 31.63
CA PRO A 26 38.32 9.63 32.16
C PRO A 26 39.39 9.48 31.07
N TRP A 27 40.65 9.72 31.44
CA TRP A 27 41.79 9.73 30.51
C TRP A 27 41.91 8.45 29.68
N GLU A 28 41.45 7.31 30.21
CA GLU A 28 41.38 6.00 29.55
C GLU A 28 40.47 5.93 28.30
N PHE A 29 39.71 6.98 28.00
CA PHE A 29 38.89 7.10 26.79
C PHE A 29 39.50 8.06 25.76
N GLN A 30 40.62 8.73 26.03
CA GLN A 30 41.21 9.71 25.10
C GLN A 30 41.85 9.06 23.86
N VAL A 31 42.26 7.78 23.94
CA VAL A 31 42.89 7.04 22.82
C VAL A 31 41.85 6.47 21.85
N ASP A 32 40.65 6.13 22.34
CA ASP A 32 39.52 5.63 21.54
C ASP A 32 38.68 6.75 20.89
N ARG A 33 38.95 8.03 21.20
CA ARG A 33 38.26 9.21 20.62
C ARG A 33 38.41 9.36 19.10
N LEU A 34 39.42 8.71 18.51
CA LEU A 34 39.62 8.70 17.06
C LEU A 34 38.68 7.73 16.34
N ASN A 35 37.88 6.94 17.08
CA ASN A 35 36.86 6.05 16.53
C ASN A 35 35.58 6.13 17.37
N ALA A 36 34.64 7.00 16.98
CA ALA A 36 33.35 7.14 17.65
C ALA A 36 32.63 5.81 17.90
N SER A 37 32.67 4.87 16.95
CA SER A 37 32.08 3.54 17.10
C SER A 37 32.71 2.75 18.24
N GLY A 38 34.04 2.86 18.44
CA GLY A 38 34.75 2.25 19.55
C GLY A 38 34.28 2.79 20.92
N LEU A 39 34.10 4.10 21.04
CA LEU A 39 33.59 4.73 22.25
C LEU A 39 32.15 4.28 22.55
N VAL A 40 31.26 4.31 21.55
CA VAL A 40 29.86 3.88 21.69
C VAL A 40 29.77 2.41 22.12
N LYS A 41 30.61 1.54 21.55
CA LYS A 41 30.64 0.11 21.89
C LYS A 41 31.12 -0.14 23.31
N LYS A 42 32.14 0.60 23.76
CA LYS A 42 32.80 0.41 25.07
C LYS A 42 31.97 1.00 26.21
N ASP A 43 31.45 2.21 26.02
CA ASP A 43 30.65 2.93 27.01
C ASP A 43 29.57 3.78 26.32
N PRO A 44 28.40 3.20 26.03
CA PRO A 44 27.34 3.90 25.30
C PRO A 44 26.78 5.10 26.08
N VAL A 45 26.80 5.07 27.41
CA VAL A 45 26.28 6.16 28.26
C VAL A 45 27.23 7.36 28.23
N ALA A 46 28.54 7.13 28.34
CA ALA A 46 29.53 8.19 28.18
C ALA A 46 29.55 8.77 26.76
N ALA A 47 29.46 7.91 25.74
CA ALA A 47 29.33 8.33 24.34
C ALA A 47 28.09 9.21 24.14
N PHE A 48 26.97 8.87 24.79
CA PHE A 48 25.73 9.61 24.69
C PHE A 48 25.82 10.97 25.39
N ALA A 49 26.42 11.01 26.58
CA ALA A 49 26.70 12.28 27.27
C ALA A 49 27.53 13.21 26.37
N PHE A 50 28.53 12.66 25.68
CA PHE A 50 29.34 13.41 24.72
C PHE A 50 28.51 13.87 23.52
N LEU A 51 27.72 12.98 22.90
CA LEU A 51 26.81 13.33 21.80
C LEU A 51 25.90 14.52 22.14
N ARG A 52 25.36 14.57 23.36
CA ARG A 52 24.52 15.69 23.83
C ARG A 52 25.27 17.02 23.89
N VAL A 53 26.55 17.00 24.28
CA VAL A 53 27.39 18.20 24.32
C VAL A 53 27.66 18.69 22.89
N VAL A 54 28.06 17.79 22.00
CA VAL A 54 28.36 18.15 20.60
C VAL A 54 27.09 18.63 19.88
N TYR A 55 25.93 18.01 20.12
CA TYR A 55 24.65 18.46 19.55
C TYR A 55 24.27 19.89 19.98
N LYS A 56 24.54 20.27 21.24
CA LYS A 56 24.28 21.62 21.75
C LYS A 56 25.26 22.66 21.21
N ALA A 57 26.51 22.26 20.95
CA ALA A 57 27.55 23.12 20.42
C ALA A 57 27.47 23.27 18.88
N ARG A 58 26.63 22.47 18.22
CA ARG A 58 26.51 22.44 16.76
C ARG A 58 26.06 23.79 16.19
N THR A 59 26.48 24.08 14.97
CA THR A 59 25.88 25.15 14.16
C THR A 59 24.83 24.52 13.25
N PRO A 60 23.53 24.85 13.38
CA PRO A 60 22.49 24.29 12.51
C PRO A 60 22.77 24.54 11.03
N GLY A 61 22.71 23.50 10.20
CA GLY A 61 23.07 23.55 8.78
C GLY A 61 24.57 23.66 8.50
N GLY A 62 25.40 23.65 9.56
CA GLY A 62 26.86 23.71 9.48
C GLY A 62 27.54 22.35 9.32
N LEU A 63 28.86 22.39 9.15
CA LEU A 63 29.73 21.22 9.14
C LEU A 63 30.00 20.76 10.58
N ASN A 64 29.27 19.74 11.04
CA ASN A 64 29.35 19.26 12.42
C ASN A 64 29.98 17.85 12.47
N TRP A 65 31.24 17.70 12.03
CA TRP A 65 31.92 16.41 11.84
C TRP A 65 31.85 15.46 13.04
N THR A 66 32.19 15.96 14.23
CA THR A 66 32.17 15.16 15.46
C THR A 66 30.77 14.66 15.79
N LEU A 67 29.73 15.47 15.54
CA LEU A 67 28.34 15.06 15.73
C LEU A 67 27.99 13.93 14.77
N TRP A 68 28.39 14.05 13.50
CA TRP A 68 28.08 13.08 12.47
C TRP A 68 28.77 11.73 12.74
N ASP A 69 30.06 11.75 13.09
CA ASP A 69 30.83 10.54 13.41
C ASP A 69 30.26 9.81 14.64
N LEU A 70 29.94 10.55 15.72
CA LEU A 70 29.26 9.99 16.89
C LEU A 70 27.90 9.38 16.54
N THR A 71 27.10 10.10 15.75
CA THR A 71 25.77 9.62 15.34
C THR A 71 25.88 8.35 14.48
N SER A 72 26.87 8.26 13.59
CA SER A 72 27.16 7.05 12.81
C SER A 72 27.60 5.89 13.72
N GLY A 73 28.48 6.15 14.70
CA GLY A 73 28.89 5.17 15.69
C GLY A 73 27.70 4.63 16.50
N PHE A 74 26.74 5.48 16.86
CA PHE A 74 25.48 5.07 17.46
C PHE A 74 24.64 4.21 16.52
N ALA A 75 24.44 4.60 15.27
CA ALA A 75 23.66 3.81 14.31
C ALA A 75 24.25 2.39 14.12
N GLU A 76 25.57 2.27 13.99
CA GLU A 76 26.26 0.97 13.85
C GLU A 76 26.05 0.05 15.06
N ASN A 77 26.20 0.60 16.27
CA ASN A 77 26.09 -0.18 17.51
C ASN A 77 24.63 -0.44 17.89
N CYS A 78 23.70 0.49 17.63
CA CYS A 78 22.25 0.27 17.78
C CYS A 78 21.77 -0.94 17.00
N LYS A 79 22.28 -1.15 15.77
CA LYS A 79 21.95 -2.29 14.93
C LYS A 79 22.36 -3.64 15.54
N GLN A 80 23.47 -3.66 16.27
CA GLN A 80 24.05 -4.87 16.85
C GLN A 80 23.69 -5.05 18.34
N GLY A 81 23.16 -4.00 18.97
CA GLY A 81 22.98 -3.91 20.42
C GLY A 81 21.81 -4.73 20.92
N GLY A 82 22.05 -5.56 21.93
CA GLY A 82 21.02 -6.26 22.69
C GLY A 82 20.47 -5.42 23.85
N PRO A 83 19.71 -6.04 24.78
CA PRO A 83 19.20 -5.41 26.00
C PRO A 83 20.27 -4.61 26.76
N GLU A 84 21.48 -5.16 26.87
CA GLU A 84 22.63 -4.57 27.56
C GLU A 84 23.11 -3.23 26.98
N PHE A 85 22.82 -2.98 25.71
CA PHE A 85 23.14 -1.72 25.05
C PHE A 85 22.01 -0.70 25.20
N TRP A 86 20.78 -1.14 24.92
CA TRP A 86 19.62 -0.25 24.85
C TRP A 86 19.06 0.16 26.20
N GLU A 87 19.08 -0.71 27.22
CA GLU A 87 18.52 -0.40 28.54
C GLU A 87 19.29 0.72 29.25
N PRO A 88 20.64 0.71 29.33
CA PRO A 88 21.40 1.83 29.89
C PRO A 88 21.16 3.14 29.12
N LEU A 89 21.09 3.09 27.79
CA LEU A 89 20.82 4.27 26.96
C LEU A 89 19.42 4.84 27.19
N ALA A 90 18.40 3.97 27.22
CA ALA A 90 17.04 4.36 27.54
C ALA A 90 16.95 4.97 28.95
N GLY A 91 17.65 4.40 29.93
CA GLY A 91 17.77 4.93 31.29
C GLY A 91 18.49 6.29 31.35
N ALA A 92 19.46 6.53 30.46
CA ALA A 92 20.17 7.79 30.33
C ALA A 92 19.34 8.89 29.62
N GLY A 93 18.19 8.55 29.03
CA GLY A 93 17.30 9.49 28.32
C GLY A 93 17.60 9.63 26.82
N PHE A 94 18.10 8.56 26.18
CA PHE A 94 18.43 8.55 24.75
C PHE A 94 17.21 8.81 23.85
N CYS A 95 16.07 8.19 24.15
CA CYS A 95 14.84 8.38 23.36
C CYS A 95 14.34 9.83 23.43
N GLU A 96 14.33 10.45 24.62
CA GLU A 96 13.94 11.85 24.82
C GLU A 96 14.89 12.82 24.12
N PHE A 97 16.16 12.45 24.01
CA PHE A 97 17.11 13.20 23.20
C PHE A 97 16.75 13.11 21.72
N LEU A 98 16.52 11.90 21.19
CA LEU A 98 16.11 11.71 19.80
C LEU A 98 14.80 12.44 19.49
N GLU A 99 13.80 12.39 20.38
CA GLU A 99 12.55 13.15 20.30
C GLU A 99 12.80 14.65 20.11
N ARG A 100 13.73 15.22 20.88
CA ARG A 100 14.12 16.63 20.74
C ARG A 100 14.86 16.90 19.43
N VAL A 101 15.73 15.99 18.99
CA VAL A 101 16.47 16.14 17.73
C VAL A 101 15.51 16.16 16.55
N VAL A 102 14.62 15.18 16.46
CA VAL A 102 13.73 15.01 15.29
C VAL A 102 12.55 15.97 15.32
N GLY A 103 12.18 16.48 16.50
CA GLY A 103 11.19 17.54 16.67
C GLY A 103 11.73 18.97 16.41
N ASP A 104 13.06 19.14 16.28
CA ASP A 104 13.67 20.43 15.95
C ASP A 104 13.31 20.82 14.51
N SER A 105 12.69 21.98 14.32
CA SER A 105 12.27 22.48 13.00
C SER A 105 13.41 22.57 11.98
N SER A 106 14.67 22.67 12.42
CA SER A 106 15.82 22.71 11.52
C SER A 106 16.36 21.31 11.14
N PHE A 107 15.87 20.23 11.74
CA PHE A 107 16.42 18.87 11.59
C PHE A 107 16.55 18.44 10.12
N PHE A 108 15.50 18.60 9.31
CA PHE A 108 15.54 18.26 7.88
C PHE A 108 16.36 19.26 7.04
N GLY A 109 16.73 20.42 7.59
CA GLY A 109 17.66 21.36 6.98
C GLY A 109 19.15 21.08 7.27
N GLU A 110 19.44 20.05 8.06
CA GLU A 110 20.81 19.65 8.43
C GLU A 110 21.41 18.73 7.35
N SER A 111 22.65 18.29 7.55
CA SER A 111 23.30 17.35 6.62
C SER A 111 22.47 16.06 6.47
N LEU A 112 22.11 15.73 5.22
CA LEU A 112 21.33 14.53 4.89
C LEU A 112 21.95 13.25 5.45
N TYR A 113 23.29 13.16 5.46
CA TYR A 113 24.00 12.03 6.04
C TYR A 113 23.67 11.86 7.53
N TRP A 114 23.74 12.95 8.29
CA TRP A 114 23.43 12.93 9.71
C TRP A 114 21.94 12.63 9.98
N VAL A 115 21.04 13.22 9.21
CA VAL A 115 19.59 12.93 9.27
C VAL A 115 19.35 11.43 9.06
N ILE A 116 19.96 10.84 8.04
CA ILE A 116 19.86 9.40 7.74
C ILE A 116 20.34 8.55 8.92
N GLU A 117 21.48 8.87 9.54
CA GLU A 117 21.98 8.10 10.68
C GLU A 117 21.05 8.21 11.91
N VAL A 118 20.43 9.36 12.14
CA VAL A 118 19.41 9.52 13.19
C VAL A 118 18.18 8.65 12.89
N LEU A 119 17.70 8.63 11.64
CA LEU A 119 16.56 7.80 11.25
C LEU A 119 16.85 6.30 11.41
N ARG A 120 18.08 5.85 11.12
CA ARG A 120 18.52 4.47 11.36
C ARG A 120 18.49 4.12 12.84
N GLN A 121 18.93 5.01 13.72
CA GLN A 121 18.84 4.78 15.17
C GLN A 121 17.39 4.60 15.62
N LEU A 122 16.45 5.36 15.07
CA LEU A 122 15.02 5.17 15.34
C LEU A 122 14.50 3.83 14.83
N GLU A 123 14.91 3.42 13.62
CA GLU A 123 14.54 2.12 13.06
C GLU A 123 15.04 0.99 13.97
N TYR A 124 16.31 1.05 14.39
CA TYR A 124 16.87 0.05 15.29
C TYR A 124 16.25 0.06 16.69
N ALA A 125 15.81 1.22 17.17
CA ALA A 125 15.05 1.30 18.42
C ALA A 125 13.69 0.59 18.29
N LEU A 126 13.03 0.65 17.13
CA LEU A 126 11.82 -0.12 16.85
C LEU A 126 12.09 -1.62 16.73
N ASP A 127 13.13 -2.01 15.99
CA ASP A 127 13.53 -3.41 15.84
C ASP A 127 13.85 -4.04 17.19
N PHE A 128 14.41 -3.27 18.13
CA PHE A 128 14.63 -3.70 19.51
C PHE A 128 13.32 -3.88 20.31
N CYS A 129 12.31 -3.06 20.05
CA CYS A 129 11.01 -3.13 20.70
C CYS A 129 10.13 -4.28 20.16
N ILE A 130 10.17 -4.56 18.86
CA ILE A 130 9.27 -5.53 18.20
C ILE A 130 9.29 -6.93 18.87
N PRO A 131 10.45 -7.60 19.06
CA PRO A 131 10.49 -8.93 19.67
C PRO A 131 9.96 -8.99 21.10
N ARG A 132 9.97 -7.86 21.83
CA ARG A 132 9.44 -7.75 23.21
C ARG A 132 7.93 -7.60 23.26
N ILE A 133 7.34 -7.09 22.19
CA ILE A 133 5.89 -6.97 22.02
C ILE A 133 5.33 -8.26 21.40
N TYR A 134 6.17 -8.98 20.66
CA TYR A 134 5.80 -10.21 19.95
C TYR A 134 5.86 -11.53 20.74
N PRO A 135 6.17 -11.66 22.06
CA PRO A 135 6.18 -13.00 22.61
C PRO A 135 4.75 -13.55 22.61
N LEU A 136 4.66 -14.81 22.18
CA LEU A 136 3.59 -15.80 22.39
C LEU A 136 3.14 -15.95 23.87
N SER A 137 3.51 -15.01 24.74
CA SER A 137 3.13 -14.94 26.12
C SER A 137 1.86 -14.09 26.25
N PRO A 138 0.76 -14.66 26.77
CA PRO A 138 -0.53 -13.97 26.87
C PRO A 138 -0.53 -12.73 27.80
N ASN A 139 0.60 -12.37 28.40
CA ASN A 139 0.76 -11.21 29.29
C ASN A 139 2.14 -10.54 29.07
N PRO A 140 2.27 -9.61 28.11
CA PRO A 140 3.45 -8.75 28.04
C PRO A 140 3.62 -7.97 29.34
N LYS A 141 4.85 -7.87 29.86
CA LYS A 141 5.11 -7.12 31.08
C LYS A 141 4.90 -5.63 30.81
N ARG A 142 4.19 -4.93 31.70
CA ARG A 142 3.93 -3.48 31.57
C ARG A 142 5.19 -2.62 31.44
N GLU A 143 6.32 -3.11 31.95
CA GLU A 143 7.62 -2.42 31.92
C GLU A 143 8.19 -2.29 30.49
N ASP A 144 7.84 -3.21 29.57
CA ASP A 144 8.34 -3.21 28.20
C ASP A 144 7.74 -2.07 27.33
N PHE A 145 6.64 -1.44 27.78
CA PHE A 145 5.99 -0.33 27.07
C PHE A 145 6.72 1.02 27.24
N GLY A 146 7.65 1.14 28.19
CA GLY A 146 8.33 2.41 28.48
C GLY A 146 9.16 2.92 27.29
N VAL A 147 10.00 2.04 26.73
CA VAL A 147 10.81 2.37 25.55
C VAL A 147 9.91 2.55 24.33
N LEU A 148 8.96 1.64 24.12
CA LEU A 148 8.01 1.69 23.01
C LEU A 148 7.28 3.04 22.94
N ASN A 149 6.67 3.47 24.06
CA ASN A 149 5.90 4.71 24.09
C ASN A 149 6.78 5.93 23.81
N LYS A 150 8.03 5.94 24.29
CA LYS A 150 8.99 7.01 23.99
C LYS A 150 9.40 7.00 22.52
N THR A 151 9.67 5.83 21.95
CA THR A 151 9.99 5.67 20.52
C THR A 151 8.81 6.08 19.64
N SER A 152 7.58 5.68 19.98
CA SER A 152 6.35 6.11 19.30
C SER A 152 6.21 7.64 19.30
N ARG A 153 6.37 8.30 20.45
CA ARG A 153 6.33 9.78 20.51
C ARG A 153 7.42 10.43 19.67
N THR A 154 8.62 9.85 19.69
CA THR A 154 9.75 10.31 18.87
C THR A 154 9.42 10.23 17.38
N ILE A 155 8.82 9.13 16.92
CA ILE A 155 8.42 8.95 15.53
C ILE A 155 7.29 9.89 15.14
N MET A 156 6.30 10.11 16.00
CA MET A 156 5.25 11.09 15.76
C MET A 156 5.81 12.52 15.64
N ALA A 157 6.73 12.91 16.52
CA ALA A 157 7.43 14.20 16.43
C ALA A 157 8.23 14.34 15.13
N MET A 158 8.94 13.27 14.74
CA MET A 158 9.67 13.19 13.47
C MET A 158 8.73 13.35 12.28
N CYS A 159 7.59 12.62 12.26
CA CYS A 159 6.61 12.68 11.20
C CYS A 159 5.99 14.07 11.07
N SER A 160 5.64 14.71 12.18
CA SER A 160 5.09 16.08 12.12
C SER A 160 6.11 17.07 11.55
N ASN A 161 7.38 16.92 11.90
CA ASN A 161 8.44 17.75 11.35
C ASN A 161 8.74 17.45 9.87
N ALA A 162 8.78 16.17 9.50
CA ALA A 162 9.00 15.71 8.14
C ALA A 162 7.88 16.17 7.20
N TRP A 163 6.63 16.17 7.66
CA TRP A 163 5.49 16.63 6.87
C TRP A 163 5.56 18.13 6.56
N LYS A 164 5.98 18.94 7.54
CA LYS A 164 6.24 20.39 7.37
C LYS A 164 7.38 20.65 6.39
N ASN A 165 8.36 19.73 6.32
CA ASN A 165 9.55 19.83 5.48
C ASN A 165 9.51 18.88 4.27
N LYS A 166 8.33 18.42 3.84
CA LYS A 166 8.20 17.33 2.85
C LYS A 166 8.89 17.61 1.51
N ASP A 167 9.01 18.87 1.12
CA ASP A 167 9.68 19.28 -0.13
C ASP A 167 11.16 18.91 -0.13
N THR A 168 11.80 18.82 1.05
CA THR A 168 13.20 18.41 1.22
C THR A 168 13.47 17.00 0.67
N PHE A 169 12.47 16.12 0.66
CA PHE A 169 12.62 14.75 0.14
C PHE A 169 12.62 14.67 -1.39
N LEU A 170 12.13 15.71 -2.08
CA LEU A 170 12.06 15.77 -3.55
C LEU A 170 13.08 16.73 -4.15
N ALA A 171 13.43 17.78 -3.44
CA ALA A 171 14.19 18.87 -3.99
C ALA A 171 15.70 18.60 -3.92
N VAL A 172 16.38 18.67 -5.08
CA VAL A 172 17.85 18.76 -5.15
C VAL A 172 18.33 20.19 -4.77
N ARG A 173 17.40 21.14 -4.61
CA ARG A 173 17.64 22.55 -4.30
C ARG A 173 16.72 23.00 -3.16
N SER A 174 17.19 23.86 -2.27
CA SER A 174 16.35 24.44 -1.21
C SER A 174 15.26 25.36 -1.78
N GLN A 175 14.27 25.72 -0.95
CA GLN A 175 13.16 26.62 -1.32
C GLN A 175 13.63 28.00 -1.80
N ASP A 176 14.84 28.43 -1.45
CA ASP A 176 15.48 29.68 -1.92
C ASP A 176 16.23 29.52 -3.26
N GLY A 177 16.18 28.34 -3.88
CA GLY A 177 16.85 28.03 -5.14
C GLY A 177 18.36 27.80 -5.02
N SER A 178 18.94 27.90 -3.81
CA SER A 178 20.34 27.56 -3.61
C SER A 178 20.55 26.04 -3.72
N ALA A 179 21.69 25.64 -4.30
CA ALA A 179 22.08 24.24 -4.26
C ALA A 179 22.32 23.88 -2.80
N ILE A 180 21.73 22.78 -2.33
CA ILE A 180 22.04 22.23 -1.00
C ILE A 180 23.56 22.04 -0.97
N ARG A 181 24.25 22.88 -0.19
CA ARG A 181 25.72 22.88 -0.12
C ARG A 181 26.15 21.61 0.58
N THR A 182 26.34 20.53 -0.18
CA THR A 182 26.94 19.31 0.33
C THR A 182 28.46 19.48 0.36
N SER A 183 28.96 20.21 1.35
CA SER A 183 30.32 19.99 1.82
C SER A 183 30.34 18.64 2.52
N GLN A 184 30.41 17.56 1.73
CA GLN A 184 30.23 16.20 2.22
C GLN A 184 31.53 15.40 2.17
N PRO A 185 31.75 14.54 3.18
CA PRO A 185 33.01 13.78 3.37
C PRO A 185 33.25 12.70 2.32
N HIS A 186 32.20 12.34 1.59
CA HIS A 186 32.16 11.14 0.76
C HIS A 186 31.64 11.52 -0.63
N HIS A 187 32.16 10.86 -1.66
CA HIS A 187 31.86 11.07 -3.07
C HIS A 187 30.38 10.83 -3.48
N MET A 188 29.44 10.78 -2.53
CA MET A 188 28.02 10.64 -2.81
C MET A 188 27.46 11.97 -3.29
N ASN A 189 26.77 11.93 -4.43
CA ASN A 189 26.01 13.08 -4.89
C ASN A 189 24.75 13.25 -4.04
N THR A 190 24.21 14.49 -4.00
CA THR A 190 22.99 14.82 -3.26
C THR A 190 21.80 13.96 -3.66
N THR A 191 21.69 13.55 -4.93
CA THR A 191 20.59 12.71 -5.43
C THR A 191 20.58 11.33 -4.79
N ASP A 192 21.74 10.70 -4.60
CA ASP A 192 21.86 9.40 -3.96
C ASP A 192 21.52 9.48 -2.48
N LEU A 193 21.89 10.57 -1.80
CA LEU A 193 21.48 10.80 -0.43
C LEU A 193 19.99 11.09 -0.27
N LEU A 194 19.36 11.81 -1.20
CA LEU A 194 17.90 12.00 -1.18
C LEU A 194 17.16 10.67 -1.40
N LYS A 195 17.68 9.81 -2.29
CA LYS A 195 17.16 8.45 -2.46
C LYS A 195 17.33 7.63 -1.19
N MET A 196 18.49 7.71 -0.54
CA MET A 196 18.75 7.03 0.73
C MET A 196 17.84 7.56 1.83
N LEU A 197 17.67 8.88 1.95
CA LEU A 197 16.76 9.50 2.91
C LEU A 197 15.33 8.96 2.71
N ARG A 198 14.78 9.02 1.48
CA ARG A 198 13.44 8.48 1.18
C ARG A 198 13.32 7.00 1.55
N LYS A 199 14.36 6.20 1.25
CA LYS A 199 14.40 4.77 1.58
C LYS A 199 14.39 4.53 3.08
N GLU A 200 15.25 5.20 3.85
CA GLU A 200 15.36 4.98 5.29
C GLU A 200 14.15 5.54 6.04
N THR A 201 13.58 6.68 5.61
CA THR A 201 12.31 7.17 6.17
C THR A 201 11.16 6.20 5.85
N GLY A 202 11.06 5.72 4.61
CA GLY A 202 10.05 4.73 4.23
C GLY A 202 10.17 3.44 5.05
N ARG A 203 11.39 2.93 5.24
CA ARG A 203 11.63 1.74 6.08
C ARG A 203 11.24 1.98 7.53
N LEU A 204 11.66 3.09 8.12
CA LEU A 204 11.28 3.48 9.48
C LEU A 204 9.76 3.52 9.64
N LEU A 205 9.04 4.14 8.70
CA LEU A 205 7.57 4.19 8.72
C LEU A 205 6.94 2.81 8.58
N LEU A 206 7.46 1.96 7.68
CA LEU A 206 6.98 0.59 7.52
C LEU A 206 7.18 -0.22 8.81
N THR A 207 8.39 -0.21 9.38
CA THR A 207 8.69 -0.88 10.65
C THR A 207 7.79 -0.38 11.77
N TYR A 208 7.60 0.94 11.85
CA TYR A 208 6.71 1.54 12.85
C TYR A 208 5.27 1.06 12.70
N CYS A 209 4.76 0.99 11.48
CA CYS A 209 3.38 0.58 11.26
C CYS A 209 3.18 -0.94 11.37
N CYS A 210 4.17 -1.76 11.01
CA CYS A 210 4.16 -3.19 11.30
C CYS A 210 4.09 -3.46 12.81
N LEU A 211 4.79 -2.66 13.61
CA LEU A 211 4.70 -2.72 15.06
C LEU A 211 3.28 -2.43 15.57
N LEU A 212 2.58 -1.47 14.95
CA LEU A 212 1.16 -1.20 15.26
C LEU A 212 0.24 -2.32 14.83
N ASP A 213 0.66 -3.15 13.87
CA ASP A 213 -0.12 -4.28 13.44
C ASP A 213 -0.23 -5.37 14.54
N CYS A 214 0.67 -5.37 15.53
CA CYS A 214 0.72 -6.41 16.57
C CYS A 214 -0.32 -6.27 17.70
N ASP A 215 -0.87 -5.08 17.96
CA ASP A 215 -1.84 -4.86 19.05
C ASP A 215 -3.01 -4.02 18.56
N GLY A 216 -4.17 -4.65 18.36
CA GLY A 216 -5.37 -3.99 17.86
C GLY A 216 -5.88 -2.87 18.77
N ALA A 217 -5.74 -3.01 20.10
CA ALA A 217 -6.19 -1.98 21.04
C ALA A 217 -5.24 -0.79 21.05
N TYR A 218 -3.92 -1.04 21.06
CA TYR A 218 -2.91 0.00 20.94
C TYR A 218 -3.02 0.73 19.60
N ARG A 219 -3.24 -0.02 18.50
CA ARG A 219 -3.46 0.55 17.17
C ARG A 219 -4.66 1.48 17.14
N GLN A 220 -5.81 1.05 17.67
CA GLN A 220 -7.01 1.90 17.72
C GLN A 220 -6.77 3.16 18.56
N ALA A 221 -6.08 3.04 19.69
CA ALA A 221 -5.76 4.18 20.54
C ALA A 221 -4.84 5.18 19.83
N LEU A 222 -3.80 4.69 19.16
CA LEU A 222 -2.83 5.52 18.45
C LEU A 222 -3.42 6.13 17.18
N ALA A 223 -4.21 5.37 16.41
CA ALA A 223 -4.82 5.85 15.18
C ALA A 223 -5.77 7.03 15.46
N ARG A 224 -6.39 7.09 16.64
CA ARG A 224 -7.21 8.22 17.11
C ARG A 224 -6.40 9.43 17.57
N SER A 225 -5.07 9.32 17.68
CA SER A 225 -4.21 10.45 18.01
C SER A 225 -4.13 11.42 16.83
N PRO A 226 -4.32 12.74 17.02
CA PRO A 226 -4.12 13.74 15.98
C PRO A 226 -2.72 13.67 15.36
N ASP A 227 -1.71 13.30 16.16
CA ASP A 227 -0.32 13.19 15.70
C ASP A 227 -0.10 12.04 14.70
N PHE A 228 -1.04 11.09 14.62
CA PHE A 228 -0.97 9.97 13.68
C PHE A 228 -1.34 10.39 12.25
N GLU A 229 -2.06 11.51 12.08
CA GLU A 229 -2.43 12.04 10.75
C GLU A 229 -1.17 12.38 9.92
N ASP A 230 -0.13 12.93 10.56
CA ASP A 230 1.15 13.23 9.91
C ASP A 230 1.91 11.94 9.52
N VAL A 231 1.79 10.86 10.31
CA VAL A 231 2.35 9.54 9.98
C VAL A 231 1.68 9.01 8.71
N GLN A 232 0.35 9.02 8.66
CA GLN A 232 -0.43 8.55 7.51
C GLN A 232 -0.10 9.34 6.23
N ARG A 233 -0.07 10.67 6.34
CA ARG A 233 0.28 11.57 5.24
C ARG A 233 1.66 11.27 4.68
N LEU A 234 2.64 11.04 5.55
CA LEU A 234 4.00 10.69 5.11
C LEU A 234 4.09 9.31 4.50
N VAL A 235 3.45 8.29 5.08
CA VAL A 235 3.42 6.94 4.48
C VAL A 235 2.91 7.02 3.04
N LEU A 236 1.80 7.72 2.83
CA LEU A 236 1.22 7.90 1.51
C LEU A 236 2.13 8.72 0.57
N TYR A 237 2.72 9.78 1.10
CA TYR A 237 3.67 10.62 0.37
C TYR A 237 4.90 9.86 -0.10
N PHE A 238 5.49 9.03 0.77
CA PHE A 238 6.62 8.20 0.39
C PHE A 238 6.21 7.14 -0.60
N TRP A 239 5.07 6.44 -0.42
CA TRP A 239 4.57 5.50 -1.43
C TRP A 239 4.42 6.16 -2.81
N PHE A 240 3.83 7.35 -2.86
CA PHE A 240 3.59 8.06 -4.11
C PHE A 240 4.89 8.49 -4.78
N ASN A 241 5.84 9.03 -4.01
CA ASN A 241 7.11 9.57 -4.50
C ASN A 241 8.29 8.58 -4.48
N TYR A 242 8.03 7.30 -4.22
CA TYR A 242 9.10 6.30 -4.22
C TYR A 242 9.46 5.95 -5.66
N ASP A 243 10.73 6.18 -6.04
CA ASP A 243 11.20 5.98 -7.42
C ASP A 243 11.30 4.50 -7.83
N ASP A 244 11.50 3.61 -6.86
CA ASP A 244 11.72 2.18 -7.13
C ASP A 244 10.41 1.40 -7.00
N ASP A 245 9.81 1.10 -8.15
CA ASP A 245 8.59 0.29 -8.27
C ASP A 245 8.80 -1.20 -7.99
N LYS A 246 9.89 -1.56 -7.31
CA LYS A 246 10.21 -2.94 -6.99
C LYS A 246 10.45 -3.07 -5.49
N GLY A 247 9.69 -3.95 -4.88
CA GLY A 247 10.02 -4.56 -3.60
C GLY A 247 8.96 -4.37 -2.52
N SER A 248 9.20 -5.04 -1.40
CA SER A 248 8.31 -5.09 -0.24
C SER A 248 8.01 -3.73 0.38
N LEU A 249 8.86 -2.71 0.15
CA LEU A 249 8.66 -1.40 0.75
C LEU A 249 7.44 -0.66 0.17
N VAL A 250 7.28 -0.64 -1.16
CA VAL A 250 6.15 0.04 -1.82
C VAL A 250 4.84 -0.63 -1.45
N GLY A 251 4.78 -1.96 -1.55
CA GLY A 251 3.61 -2.74 -1.12
C GLY A 251 3.29 -2.50 0.36
N GLY A 252 4.31 -2.57 1.22
CA GLY A 252 4.18 -2.34 2.66
C GLY A 252 3.62 -0.97 3.03
N LEU A 253 4.15 0.12 2.43
CA LEU A 253 3.66 1.47 2.70
C LEU A 253 2.18 1.65 2.30
N LEU A 254 1.76 1.08 1.17
CA LEU A 254 0.35 1.15 0.80
C LEU A 254 -0.54 0.29 1.72
N THR A 255 -0.09 -0.91 2.07
CA THR A 255 -0.75 -1.78 3.07
C THR A 255 -0.98 -1.06 4.39
N VAL A 256 0.03 -0.33 4.88
CA VAL A 256 -0.06 0.48 6.09
C VAL A 256 -1.14 1.57 5.97
N THR A 257 -1.23 2.22 4.81
CA THR A 257 -2.25 3.24 4.57
C THR A 257 -3.66 2.64 4.67
N THR A 258 -3.88 1.45 4.09
CA THR A 258 -5.16 0.74 4.21
C THR A 258 -5.47 0.33 5.65
N LEU A 259 -4.48 -0.23 6.35
CA LEU A 259 -4.61 -0.66 7.75
C LEU A 259 -5.11 0.48 8.65
N HIS A 260 -4.64 1.70 8.40
CA HIS A 260 -5.10 2.86 9.16
C HIS A 260 -6.60 3.12 8.96
N ILE A 261 -7.08 3.10 7.72
CA ILE A 261 -8.50 3.32 7.38
C ILE A 261 -9.39 2.27 8.05
N GLU A 262 -8.93 1.02 8.10
CA GLU A 262 -9.62 -0.08 8.76
C GLU A 262 -9.61 0.06 10.28
N SER A 263 -8.49 0.51 10.85
CA SER A 263 -8.31 0.61 12.31
C SER A 263 -9.11 1.74 12.96
N LEU A 264 -9.42 2.79 12.21
CA LEU A 264 -10.04 3.99 12.76
C LEU A 264 -11.56 3.92 12.89
N GLU A 265 -12.19 2.84 12.41
CA GLU A 265 -13.65 2.81 12.18
C GLU A 265 -14.11 4.09 11.45
N MET A 266 -13.29 4.58 10.50
CA MET A 266 -13.53 5.86 9.82
C MET A 266 -14.96 5.86 9.30
N THR A 267 -15.68 6.95 9.54
CA THR A 267 -17.00 7.07 8.92
C THR A 267 -16.84 7.22 7.41
N PHE A 268 -17.90 6.93 6.66
CA PHE A 268 -17.90 7.17 5.21
C PHE A 268 -17.51 8.62 4.87
N THR A 269 -17.93 9.59 5.69
CA THR A 269 -17.57 11.01 5.55
C THR A 269 -16.07 11.24 5.73
N ASP A 270 -15.45 10.61 6.72
CA ASP A 270 -14.00 10.74 6.96
C ASP A 270 -13.20 10.12 5.81
N MET A 271 -13.65 8.97 5.29
CA MET A 271 -13.02 8.34 4.12
C MET A 271 -13.13 9.23 2.88
N CYS A 272 -14.28 9.88 2.66
CA CYS A 272 -14.45 10.83 1.56
C CYS A 272 -13.54 12.05 1.71
N LYS A 273 -13.45 12.62 2.92
CA LYS A 273 -12.56 13.75 3.22
C LYS A 273 -11.10 13.37 2.97
N PHE A 274 -10.68 12.18 3.40
CA PHE A 274 -9.34 11.68 3.15
C PHE A 274 -9.09 11.47 1.65
N GLY A 275 -10.04 10.89 0.91
CA GLY A 275 -9.95 10.74 -0.54
C GLY A 275 -9.83 12.08 -1.27
N LEU A 276 -10.57 13.11 -0.82
CA LEU A 276 -10.48 14.48 -1.37
C LEU A 276 -9.11 15.10 -1.11
N GLU A 277 -8.55 14.95 0.09
CA GLU A 277 -7.19 15.42 0.40
C GLU A 277 -6.15 14.79 -0.53
N ILE A 278 -6.27 13.48 -0.80
CA ILE A 278 -5.41 12.77 -1.76
C ILE A 278 -5.57 13.35 -3.16
N PHE A 279 -6.80 13.61 -3.59
CA PHE A 279 -7.08 14.19 -4.90
C PHE A 279 -6.51 15.60 -5.03
N GLU A 280 -6.68 16.45 -4.00
CA GLU A 280 -6.14 17.82 -3.98
C GLU A 280 -4.61 17.83 -4.05
N LEU A 281 -3.95 16.89 -3.36
CA LEU A 281 -2.50 16.84 -3.27
C LEU A 281 -1.82 16.19 -4.49
N TYR A 282 -2.36 15.08 -4.99
CA TYR A 282 -1.72 14.25 -6.02
C TYR A 282 -2.46 14.26 -7.37
N GLY A 283 -3.73 14.68 -7.37
CA GLY A 283 -4.59 14.69 -8.53
C GLY A 283 -4.76 13.31 -9.18
N PRO A 284 -5.15 13.26 -10.47
CA PRO A 284 -5.39 12.01 -11.20
C PRO A 284 -4.14 11.12 -11.33
N THR A 285 -2.94 11.69 -11.18
CA THR A 285 -1.68 10.94 -11.29
C THR A 285 -1.52 9.88 -10.19
N PHE A 286 -2.24 10.04 -9.08
CA PHE A 286 -2.36 9.04 -8.02
C PHE A 286 -2.84 7.68 -8.56
N LEU A 287 -3.84 7.67 -9.44
CA LEU A 287 -4.36 6.44 -10.04
C LEU A 287 -3.32 5.79 -10.96
N SER A 288 -2.52 6.57 -11.67
CA SER A 288 -1.44 6.05 -12.51
C SER A 288 -0.33 5.39 -11.67
N ARG A 289 0.01 5.98 -10.51
CA ARG A 289 0.93 5.36 -9.54
C ARG A 289 0.37 4.04 -9.02
N LEU A 290 -0.89 4.03 -8.60
CA LEU A 290 -1.56 2.82 -8.09
C LEU A 290 -1.68 1.72 -9.14
N THR A 291 -1.98 2.09 -10.38
CA THR A 291 -2.01 1.17 -11.53
C THR A 291 -0.67 0.45 -11.67
N ARG A 292 0.45 1.16 -11.48
CA ARG A 292 1.78 0.56 -11.53
C ARG A 292 2.00 -0.43 -10.39
N SER A 293 1.65 -0.05 -9.16
CA SER A 293 1.79 -0.93 -8.00
C SER A 293 0.97 -2.21 -8.11
N LEU A 294 -0.25 -2.15 -8.65
CA LEU A 294 -1.05 -3.36 -8.90
C LEU A 294 -0.41 -4.29 -9.94
N LEU A 295 0.28 -3.74 -10.93
CA LEU A 295 0.95 -4.51 -11.97
C LEU A 295 2.27 -5.13 -11.52
N GLU A 296 2.83 -4.74 -10.36
CA GLU A 296 4.05 -5.34 -9.81
C GLU A 296 3.91 -6.84 -9.58
N THR A 297 4.85 -7.64 -10.08
CA THR A 297 4.76 -9.12 -10.05
C THR A 297 4.93 -9.73 -8.66
N GLN A 298 5.43 -8.96 -7.69
CA GLN A 298 5.71 -9.41 -6.32
C GLN A 298 4.61 -9.03 -5.32
N LEU A 299 3.48 -8.53 -5.81
CA LEU A 299 2.35 -8.19 -4.96
C LEU A 299 1.80 -9.44 -4.28
N ASP A 300 1.89 -9.53 -2.96
CA ASP A 300 1.31 -10.63 -2.20
C ASP A 300 -0.22 -10.49 -2.07
N ASP A 301 -0.84 -11.60 -1.66
CA ASP A 301 -2.29 -11.76 -1.55
C ASP A 301 -2.92 -10.76 -0.56
N ASP A 302 -2.32 -10.55 0.62
CA ASP A 302 -2.84 -9.64 1.65
C ASP A 302 -2.72 -8.17 1.21
N THR A 303 -1.55 -7.77 0.71
CA THR A 303 -1.34 -6.44 0.16
C THR A 303 -2.33 -6.16 -0.99
N PHE A 304 -2.58 -7.12 -1.87
CA PHE A 304 -3.54 -6.96 -2.95
C PHE A 304 -4.96 -6.70 -2.43
N VAL A 305 -5.47 -7.52 -1.49
CA VAL A 305 -6.82 -7.34 -0.92
C VAL A 305 -6.94 -5.98 -0.24
N ARG A 306 -5.90 -5.54 0.49
CA ARG A 306 -5.86 -4.21 1.11
C ARG A 306 -5.87 -3.08 0.10
N MET A 307 -5.17 -3.22 -1.03
CA MET A 307 -5.24 -2.23 -2.11
C MET A 307 -6.65 -2.14 -2.69
N LEU A 308 -7.37 -3.26 -2.84
CA LEU A 308 -8.77 -3.24 -3.27
C LEU A 308 -9.67 -2.55 -2.24
N GLY A 309 -9.45 -2.81 -0.95
CA GLY A 309 -10.15 -2.12 0.14
C GLY A 309 -9.93 -0.61 0.09
N PHE A 310 -8.70 -0.17 -0.17
CA PHE A 310 -8.37 1.25 -0.35
C PHE A 310 -9.08 1.87 -1.55
N ILE A 311 -9.12 1.17 -2.69
CA ILE A 311 -9.83 1.63 -3.89
C ILE A 311 -11.33 1.81 -3.60
N ASP A 312 -11.98 0.80 -3.00
CA ASP A 312 -13.41 0.85 -2.71
C ASP A 312 -13.78 1.94 -1.69
N LYS A 313 -12.95 2.11 -0.64
CA LYS A 313 -13.28 2.98 0.50
C LYS A 313 -12.86 4.43 0.30
N VAL A 314 -11.70 4.68 -0.32
CA VAL A 314 -11.08 6.02 -0.36
C VAL A 314 -11.07 6.60 -1.76
N LEU A 315 -10.77 5.80 -2.78
CA LEU A 315 -10.64 6.32 -4.15
C LEU A 315 -11.96 6.31 -4.92
N ASN A 316 -12.98 5.62 -4.41
CA ASN A 316 -14.30 5.58 -5.03
C ASN A 316 -15.14 6.84 -4.75
N ILE A 317 -14.51 8.02 -4.88
CA ILE A 317 -15.14 9.34 -4.79
C ILE A 317 -15.34 9.94 -6.20
N PRO A 318 -16.32 10.84 -6.40
CA PRO A 318 -16.64 11.39 -7.72
C PRO A 318 -15.45 11.96 -8.49
N GLU A 319 -14.52 12.63 -7.80
CA GLU A 319 -13.34 13.30 -8.35
C GLU A 319 -12.43 12.29 -9.05
N PHE A 320 -12.11 11.17 -8.39
CA PHE A 320 -11.30 10.13 -8.98
C PHE A 320 -12.04 9.28 -10.01
N ARG A 321 -13.33 8.96 -9.81
CA ARG A 321 -14.10 8.06 -10.70
C ARG A 321 -14.01 8.44 -12.18
N SER A 322 -14.05 9.74 -12.48
CA SER A 322 -13.96 10.24 -13.86
C SER A 322 -12.64 9.90 -14.57
N HIS A 323 -11.60 9.54 -13.80
CA HIS A 323 -10.26 9.20 -14.27
C HIS A 323 -9.94 7.70 -14.24
N PHE A 324 -10.83 6.84 -13.72
CA PHE A 324 -10.57 5.38 -13.58
C PHE A 324 -10.27 4.70 -14.93
N ALA A 325 -11.03 5.01 -15.99
CA ALA A 325 -10.72 4.44 -17.30
C ALA A 325 -9.40 4.99 -17.86
N SER A 326 -9.19 6.31 -17.82
CA SER A 326 -8.01 6.95 -18.42
C SER A 326 -6.70 6.60 -17.72
N SER A 327 -6.73 6.29 -16.42
CA SER A 327 -5.53 5.92 -15.66
C SER A 327 -5.09 4.47 -15.89
N GLY A 328 -5.97 3.62 -16.42
CA GLY A 328 -5.74 2.19 -16.58
C GLY A 328 -5.98 1.35 -15.32
N ILE A 329 -6.44 1.96 -14.21
CA ILE A 329 -6.58 1.27 -12.93
C ILE A 329 -7.54 0.08 -13.00
N LEU A 330 -8.66 0.22 -13.72
CA LEU A 330 -9.65 -0.85 -13.90
C LEU A 330 -9.02 -2.11 -14.54
N LYS A 331 -8.19 -1.91 -15.56
CA LYS A 331 -7.48 -3.01 -16.22
C LYS A 331 -6.42 -3.61 -15.31
N ALA A 332 -5.65 -2.78 -14.60
CA ALA A 332 -4.62 -3.25 -13.69
C ALA A 332 -5.20 -4.09 -12.55
N VAL A 333 -6.36 -3.69 -11.99
CA VAL A 333 -7.08 -4.47 -10.98
C VAL A 333 -7.44 -5.87 -11.50
N LEU A 334 -8.01 -5.97 -12.71
CA LEU A 334 -8.38 -7.27 -13.28
C LEU A 334 -7.16 -8.14 -13.62
N VAL A 335 -6.07 -7.53 -14.10
CA VAL A 335 -4.81 -8.24 -14.36
C VAL A 335 -4.19 -8.75 -13.06
N ALA A 336 -4.14 -7.93 -12.02
CA ALA A 336 -3.64 -8.30 -10.70
C ALA A 336 -4.50 -9.42 -10.09
N PHE A 337 -5.83 -9.30 -10.16
CA PHE A 337 -6.76 -10.33 -9.71
C PHE A 337 -6.56 -11.65 -10.44
N GLY A 338 -6.43 -11.62 -11.77
CA GLY A 338 -6.19 -12.80 -12.59
C GLY A 338 -4.84 -13.46 -12.28
N ARG A 339 -3.79 -12.66 -12.01
CA ARG A 339 -2.50 -13.16 -11.56
C ARG A 339 -2.63 -13.88 -10.22
N GLN A 340 -3.29 -13.27 -9.23
CA GLN A 340 -3.52 -13.94 -7.96
C GLN A 340 -4.27 -15.24 -8.18
N GLY A 341 -5.37 -15.25 -8.93
CA GLY A 341 -6.14 -16.48 -9.24
C GLY A 341 -5.32 -17.62 -9.88
N ALA A 342 -4.25 -17.31 -10.61
CA ALA A 342 -3.36 -18.30 -11.21
C ALA A 342 -2.29 -18.81 -10.23
N THR A 343 -1.88 -17.98 -9.26
CA THR A 343 -0.87 -18.32 -8.24
C THR A 343 -1.49 -18.78 -6.93
N THR A 344 -2.80 -18.60 -6.75
CA THR A 344 -3.43 -18.32 -5.45
C THR A 344 -3.17 -19.37 -4.37
N LYS A 345 -2.81 -18.84 -3.19
CA LYS A 345 -3.09 -19.43 -1.88
C LYS A 345 -4.37 -18.88 -1.24
N LEU A 346 -5.02 -17.86 -1.82
CA LEU A 346 -6.26 -17.30 -1.28
C LEU A 346 -7.32 -18.39 -1.10
N SER A 347 -7.94 -18.36 0.06
CA SER A 347 -9.15 -19.09 0.35
C SER A 347 -10.29 -18.61 -0.54
N ARG A 348 -11.33 -19.45 -0.63
CA ARG A 348 -12.56 -19.13 -1.35
C ARG A 348 -13.23 -17.86 -0.83
N ASP A 349 -13.15 -17.63 0.48
CA ASP A 349 -13.75 -16.48 1.16
C ASP A 349 -13.02 -15.19 0.77
N GLU A 350 -11.69 -15.19 0.84
CA GLU A 350 -10.86 -14.04 0.42
C GLU A 350 -11.03 -13.72 -1.08
N LEU A 351 -11.11 -14.74 -1.94
CA LEU A 351 -11.40 -14.54 -3.37
C LEU A 351 -12.73 -13.83 -3.61
N SER A 352 -13.73 -14.15 -2.78
CA SER A 352 -15.04 -13.53 -2.90
C SER A 352 -15.08 -12.12 -2.35
N GLU A 353 -14.41 -11.89 -1.23
CA GLU A 353 -14.22 -10.55 -0.67
C GLU A 353 -13.52 -9.64 -1.68
N ALA A 354 -12.41 -10.09 -2.28
CA ALA A 354 -11.72 -9.37 -3.34
C ALA A 354 -12.66 -9.05 -4.52
N ARG A 355 -13.51 -10.00 -4.94
CA ARG A 355 -14.50 -9.77 -5.99
C ARG A 355 -15.55 -8.72 -5.60
N VAL A 356 -15.99 -8.66 -4.36
CA VAL A 356 -16.89 -7.60 -3.89
C VAL A 356 -16.20 -6.24 -3.98
N LEU A 357 -14.97 -6.15 -3.48
CA LEU A 357 -14.15 -4.93 -3.51
C LEU A 357 -13.83 -4.44 -4.93
N ILE A 358 -13.86 -5.33 -5.92
CA ILE A 358 -13.74 -4.98 -7.35
C ILE A 358 -15.09 -4.55 -7.92
N ASN A 359 -16.15 -5.34 -7.72
CA ASN A 359 -17.44 -5.15 -8.38
C ASN A 359 -18.13 -3.83 -7.98
N LYS A 360 -18.00 -3.42 -6.72
CA LYS A 360 -18.63 -2.19 -6.22
C LYS A 360 -18.07 -0.93 -6.90
N PRO A 361 -16.76 -0.60 -6.85
CA PRO A 361 -16.23 0.58 -7.53
C PRO A 361 -16.39 0.51 -9.05
N PHE A 362 -16.35 -0.68 -9.67
CA PHE A 362 -16.58 -0.82 -11.11
C PHE A 362 -18.03 -0.49 -11.47
N THR A 363 -18.99 -0.89 -10.64
CA THR A 363 -20.40 -0.55 -10.83
C THR A 363 -20.64 0.94 -10.66
N ASP A 364 -20.05 1.55 -9.63
CA ASP A 364 -20.17 3.00 -9.41
C ASP A 364 -19.53 3.79 -10.56
N VAL A 365 -18.38 3.35 -11.10
CA VAL A 365 -17.79 3.94 -12.32
C VAL A 365 -18.69 3.74 -13.54
N LEU A 366 -19.29 2.56 -13.72
CA LEU A 366 -20.19 2.29 -14.86
C LEU A 366 -21.42 3.21 -14.85
N VAL A 367 -22.01 3.41 -13.67
CA VAL A 367 -23.29 4.11 -13.51
C VAL A 367 -23.11 5.62 -13.36
N ASP A 368 -22.11 6.07 -12.61
CA ASP A 368 -22.00 7.47 -12.16
C ASP A 368 -21.04 8.31 -13.01
N THR A 369 -20.36 7.74 -14.02
CA THR A 369 -19.42 8.49 -14.88
C THR A 369 -19.92 8.63 -16.32
N PRO A 370 -19.44 9.65 -17.07
CA PRO A 370 -19.74 9.76 -18.49
C PRO A 370 -19.40 8.47 -19.23
N ALA A 371 -20.28 8.04 -20.14
CA ALA A 371 -20.17 6.73 -20.79
C ALA A 371 -18.79 6.44 -21.43
N ALA A 372 -18.11 7.46 -21.96
CA ALA A 372 -16.78 7.34 -22.55
C ALA A 372 -15.71 6.89 -21.53
N ASN A 373 -15.86 7.28 -20.26
CA ASN A 373 -14.90 7.03 -19.19
C ASN A 373 -15.34 5.93 -18.21
N GLY A 374 -16.54 5.37 -18.38
CA GLY A 374 -17.07 4.31 -17.51
C GLY A 374 -17.64 3.15 -18.31
N ALA A 375 -18.90 3.26 -18.69
CA ALA A 375 -19.65 2.16 -19.29
C ALA A 375 -19.01 1.58 -20.57
N ILE A 376 -18.45 2.40 -21.46
CA ILE A 376 -17.86 1.91 -22.71
C ILE A 376 -16.65 0.99 -22.44
N PRO A 377 -15.59 1.43 -21.74
CA PRO A 377 -14.46 0.57 -21.39
C PRO A 377 -14.87 -0.68 -20.60
N LEU A 378 -15.73 -0.52 -19.58
CA LEU A 378 -16.13 -1.63 -18.71
C LEU A 378 -16.91 -2.73 -19.45
N ILE A 379 -17.82 -2.34 -20.35
CA ILE A 379 -18.65 -3.31 -21.09
C ILE A 379 -17.86 -3.92 -22.25
N ARG A 380 -17.16 -3.10 -23.04
CA ARG A 380 -16.58 -3.55 -24.32
C ARG A 380 -15.17 -4.11 -24.19
N GLU A 381 -14.35 -3.55 -23.32
CA GLU A 381 -12.91 -3.89 -23.25
C GLU A 381 -12.61 -4.81 -22.08
N LEU A 382 -13.24 -4.56 -20.93
CA LEU A 382 -12.96 -5.28 -19.68
C LEU A 382 -13.94 -6.40 -19.36
N HIS A 383 -14.99 -6.58 -20.19
CA HIS A 383 -16.01 -7.63 -20.02
C HIS A 383 -16.58 -7.72 -18.60
N PHE A 384 -16.82 -6.55 -17.97
CA PHE A 384 -17.21 -6.45 -16.56
C PHE A 384 -18.47 -7.27 -16.23
N ILE A 385 -19.45 -7.32 -17.13
CA ILE A 385 -20.71 -8.07 -16.92
C ILE A 385 -20.44 -9.57 -16.77
N SER A 386 -19.48 -10.12 -17.53
CA SER A 386 -19.06 -11.52 -17.39
C SER A 386 -18.32 -11.75 -16.08
N PHE A 387 -17.42 -10.84 -15.69
CA PHE A 387 -16.74 -10.90 -14.41
C PHE A 387 -17.73 -10.89 -13.23
N LEU A 388 -18.76 -10.04 -13.30
CA LEU A 388 -19.81 -9.96 -12.29
C LEU A 388 -20.66 -11.24 -12.23
N ALA A 389 -21.02 -11.82 -13.38
CA ALA A 389 -21.74 -13.11 -13.42
C ALA A 389 -20.94 -14.21 -12.69
N ASP A 390 -19.64 -14.30 -12.94
CA ASP A 390 -18.78 -15.27 -12.23
C ASP A 390 -18.74 -15.01 -10.72
N SER A 391 -18.68 -13.74 -10.32
CA SER A 391 -18.73 -13.35 -8.90
C SER A 391 -20.07 -13.71 -8.24
N VAL A 392 -21.18 -13.49 -8.94
CA VAL A 392 -22.54 -13.81 -8.50
C VAL A 392 -22.70 -15.32 -8.27
N VAL A 393 -22.16 -16.14 -9.17
CA VAL A 393 -22.13 -17.58 -8.97
C VAL A 393 -21.28 -17.94 -7.76
N LEU A 394 -20.07 -17.40 -7.63
CA LEU A 394 -19.20 -17.70 -6.48
C LEU A 394 -19.89 -17.38 -5.15
N ALA A 395 -20.66 -16.28 -5.11
CA ALA A 395 -21.40 -15.86 -3.93
C ALA A 395 -22.43 -16.88 -3.43
N THR A 396 -22.96 -17.76 -4.30
CA THR A 396 -23.97 -18.76 -3.92
C THR A 396 -23.50 -19.77 -2.87
N SER A 397 -22.18 -19.98 -2.78
CA SER A 397 -21.57 -20.93 -1.84
C SER A 397 -21.14 -20.31 -0.51
N LEU A 398 -21.42 -19.03 -0.30
CA LEU A 398 -20.91 -18.24 0.81
C LEU A 398 -22.04 -17.82 1.76
N PRO A 399 -21.72 -17.33 2.97
CA PRO A 399 -22.72 -16.84 3.92
C PRO A 399 -23.64 -15.76 3.33
N GLY A 400 -24.88 -15.69 3.81
CA GLY A 400 -25.96 -14.88 3.22
C GLY A 400 -25.72 -13.37 3.20
N ASN A 401 -24.86 -12.82 4.07
CA ASN A 401 -24.56 -11.37 4.09
C ASN A 401 -24.04 -10.87 2.73
N ILE A 402 -23.28 -11.69 2.00
CA ILE A 402 -22.71 -11.32 0.71
C ILE A 402 -23.77 -11.23 -0.41
N HIS A 403 -24.88 -11.98 -0.28
CA HIS A 403 -25.98 -11.97 -1.26
C HIS A 403 -26.63 -10.60 -1.33
N SER A 404 -26.82 -9.94 -0.18
CA SER A 404 -27.38 -8.58 -0.11
C SER A 404 -26.50 -7.55 -0.84
N VAL A 405 -25.18 -7.67 -0.74
CA VAL A 405 -24.21 -6.78 -1.40
C VAL A 405 -24.29 -6.95 -2.91
N TYR A 406 -24.28 -8.19 -3.41
CA TYR A 406 -24.43 -8.44 -4.85
C TYR A 406 -25.81 -8.07 -5.37
N ALA A 407 -26.87 -8.29 -4.61
CA ALA A 407 -28.21 -7.82 -4.98
C ALA A 407 -28.24 -6.31 -5.17
N CYS A 408 -27.60 -5.53 -4.29
CA CYS A 408 -27.46 -4.08 -4.44
C CYS A 408 -26.71 -3.70 -5.72
N ILE A 409 -25.56 -4.33 -5.98
CA ILE A 409 -24.76 -4.12 -7.20
C ILE A 409 -25.57 -4.41 -8.47
N VAL A 410 -26.25 -5.56 -8.51
CA VAL A 410 -27.04 -5.99 -9.67
C VAL A 410 -28.24 -5.07 -9.89
N ASN A 411 -28.92 -4.62 -8.83
CA ASN A 411 -30.05 -3.70 -8.95
C ASN A 411 -29.62 -2.32 -9.47
N LYS A 412 -28.44 -1.81 -9.09
CA LYS A 412 -27.87 -0.59 -9.70
C LYS A 412 -27.66 -0.76 -11.19
N LEU A 413 -27.12 -1.91 -11.63
CA LEU A 413 -26.94 -2.21 -13.05
C LEU A 413 -28.27 -2.39 -13.79
N ALA A 414 -29.27 -2.99 -13.16
CA ALA A 414 -30.61 -3.12 -13.73
C ALA A 414 -31.25 -1.73 -13.95
N ALA A 415 -31.16 -0.83 -12.96
CA ALA A 415 -31.64 0.54 -13.10
C ALA A 415 -30.94 1.29 -14.24
N TYR A 416 -29.61 1.13 -14.36
CA TYR A 416 -28.83 1.68 -15.45
C TYR A 416 -29.24 1.12 -16.82
N GLY A 417 -29.40 -0.20 -16.92
CA GLY A 417 -29.87 -0.89 -18.13
C GLY A 417 -31.25 -0.42 -18.59
N ALA A 418 -32.20 -0.30 -17.67
CA ALA A 418 -33.54 0.24 -17.94
C ALA A 418 -33.45 1.69 -18.46
N GLY A 419 -32.57 2.51 -17.88
CA GLY A 419 -32.30 3.86 -18.34
C GLY A 419 -31.72 3.91 -19.77
N LEU A 420 -30.90 2.93 -20.16
CA LEU A 420 -30.40 2.80 -21.54
C LEU A 420 -31.48 2.35 -22.51
N ALA A 421 -32.34 1.43 -22.10
CA ALA A 421 -33.45 0.92 -22.92
C ALA A 421 -34.51 2.00 -23.21
N GLY A 422 -34.76 2.91 -22.26
CA GLY A 422 -35.73 4.00 -22.41
C GLY A 422 -35.31 5.13 -23.36
N ARG A 423 -34.04 5.20 -23.77
CA ARG A 423 -33.55 6.27 -24.67
C ARG A 423 -34.02 6.03 -26.11
N LYS A 424 -34.83 6.94 -26.64
CA LYS A 424 -35.24 6.92 -28.07
C LYS A 424 -34.03 7.19 -28.97
N GLY A 425 -33.79 6.31 -29.95
CA GLY A 425 -32.74 6.46 -30.96
C GLY A 425 -31.75 5.29 -31.03
N THR A 426 -30.74 5.40 -31.90
CA THR A 426 -29.68 4.41 -32.07
C THR A 426 -28.72 4.40 -30.87
N ASN A 427 -29.11 3.71 -29.79
CA ASN A 427 -28.28 3.55 -28.60
C ASN A 427 -27.27 2.40 -28.75
N ALA A 428 -26.11 2.68 -29.37
CA ALA A 428 -25.04 1.69 -29.55
C ALA A 428 -24.49 1.14 -28.21
N LEU A 429 -24.56 1.93 -27.13
CA LEU A 429 -24.17 1.49 -25.80
C LEU A 429 -25.23 0.55 -25.19
N GLY A 430 -26.51 0.88 -25.32
CA GLY A 430 -27.62 0.01 -24.91
C GLY A 430 -27.56 -1.36 -25.58
N LYS A 431 -27.31 -1.40 -26.90
CA LYS A 431 -27.09 -2.67 -27.62
C LYS A 431 -25.89 -3.45 -27.08
N ALA A 432 -24.76 -2.77 -26.84
CA ALA A 432 -23.57 -3.41 -26.28
C ALA A 432 -23.83 -3.97 -24.87
N PHE A 433 -24.55 -3.23 -24.03
CA PHE A 433 -24.95 -3.65 -22.70
C PHE A 433 -25.88 -4.87 -22.75
N SER A 434 -26.99 -4.80 -23.50
CA SER A 434 -27.91 -5.94 -23.64
C SER A 434 -27.22 -7.18 -24.19
N ASN A 435 -26.32 -7.02 -25.17
CA ASN A 435 -25.55 -8.15 -25.69
C ASN A 435 -24.61 -8.75 -24.63
N ALA A 436 -23.93 -7.92 -23.84
CA ALA A 436 -23.06 -8.40 -22.76
C ALA A 436 -23.86 -9.11 -21.65
N VAL A 437 -25.04 -8.60 -21.29
CA VAL A 437 -25.95 -9.23 -20.32
C VAL A 437 -26.47 -10.56 -20.88
N ARG A 438 -26.99 -10.58 -22.12
CA ARG A 438 -27.53 -11.78 -22.78
C ARG A 438 -26.56 -12.96 -22.70
N GLN A 439 -25.27 -12.72 -22.98
CA GLN A 439 -24.25 -13.77 -23.00
C GLN A 439 -24.11 -14.54 -21.68
N VAL A 440 -24.41 -13.91 -20.54
CA VAL A 440 -24.14 -14.48 -19.22
C VAL A 440 -25.38 -14.60 -18.32
N TRP A 441 -26.47 -13.94 -18.67
CA TRP A 441 -27.65 -13.82 -17.82
C TRP A 441 -28.32 -15.16 -17.53
N TYR A 442 -28.76 -15.87 -18.56
CA TYR A 442 -29.48 -17.14 -18.39
C TYR A 442 -28.59 -18.28 -17.85
N PRO A 443 -27.34 -18.47 -18.35
CA PRO A 443 -26.42 -19.44 -17.76
C PRO A 443 -26.19 -19.22 -16.26
N THR A 444 -26.09 -17.95 -15.83
CA THR A 444 -25.93 -17.61 -14.41
C THR A 444 -27.22 -17.89 -13.65
N LEU A 445 -28.39 -17.53 -14.20
CA LEU A 445 -29.68 -17.76 -13.57
C LEU A 445 -29.91 -19.25 -13.25
N ILE A 446 -29.60 -20.16 -14.18
CA ILE A 446 -29.69 -21.61 -13.92
C ILE A 446 -28.84 -22.04 -12.73
N ARG A 447 -27.65 -21.45 -12.56
CA ARG A 447 -26.75 -21.77 -11.43
C ARG A 447 -27.24 -21.19 -10.11
N LEU A 448 -28.04 -20.12 -10.16
CA LEU A 448 -28.64 -19.49 -8.99
C LEU A 448 -29.90 -20.21 -8.50
N LEU A 449 -30.69 -20.81 -9.40
CA LEU A 449 -31.99 -21.44 -9.03
C LEU A 449 -31.87 -22.52 -7.93
N PRO A 450 -30.88 -23.44 -7.94
CA PRO A 450 -30.74 -24.45 -6.88
C PRO A 450 -30.54 -23.87 -5.48
N VAL A 451 -30.09 -22.61 -5.38
CA VAL A 451 -29.91 -21.92 -4.09
C VAL A 451 -31.26 -21.64 -3.43
N LEU A 452 -32.33 -21.45 -4.21
CA LEU A 452 -33.69 -21.26 -3.72
C LEU A 452 -34.32 -22.56 -3.20
N ASP A 453 -33.92 -23.69 -3.78
CA ASP A 453 -34.44 -25.01 -3.40
C ASP A 453 -33.76 -25.59 -2.15
N ALA A 454 -32.67 -24.96 -1.69
CA ALA A 454 -31.97 -25.39 -0.49
C ALA A 454 -32.86 -25.18 0.75
N PRO A 455 -33.00 -26.16 1.66
CA PRO A 455 -33.80 -26.01 2.89
C PRO A 455 -33.34 -24.86 3.79
N SER A 456 -32.08 -24.42 3.63
CA SER A 456 -31.47 -23.29 4.32
C SER A 456 -31.51 -21.99 3.51
N ALA A 457 -32.31 -21.89 2.45
CA ALA A 457 -32.45 -20.68 1.65
C ALA A 457 -32.95 -19.54 2.54
N ALA A 458 -32.04 -18.63 2.90
CA ALA A 458 -32.38 -17.42 3.60
C ALA A 458 -33.17 -16.49 2.66
N TYR A 459 -33.95 -15.57 3.25
CA TYR A 459 -34.62 -14.47 2.53
C TYR A 459 -33.69 -13.75 1.55
N ASP A 460 -32.41 -13.62 1.92
CA ASP A 460 -31.38 -12.97 1.10
C ASP A 460 -31.14 -13.69 -0.25
N SER A 461 -31.27 -15.02 -0.30
CA SER A 461 -31.15 -15.80 -1.54
C SER A 461 -32.26 -15.45 -2.54
N GLU A 462 -33.50 -15.29 -2.07
CA GLU A 462 -34.63 -14.90 -2.93
C GLU A 462 -34.43 -13.50 -3.50
N VAL A 463 -34.04 -12.54 -2.65
CA VAL A 463 -33.73 -11.16 -3.07
C VAL A 463 -32.62 -11.15 -4.11
N PHE A 464 -31.60 -11.99 -3.92
CA PHE A 464 -30.46 -12.10 -4.82
C PHE A 464 -30.86 -12.65 -6.20
N VAL A 465 -31.58 -13.77 -6.27
CA VAL A 465 -32.06 -14.34 -7.55
C VAL A 465 -33.02 -13.38 -8.25
N ARG A 466 -33.92 -12.74 -7.50
CA ARG A 466 -34.84 -11.73 -8.04
C ARG A 466 -34.09 -10.55 -8.65
N SER A 467 -33.02 -10.08 -7.99
CA SER A 467 -32.19 -8.99 -8.51
C SER A 467 -31.53 -9.38 -9.83
N TRP A 468 -31.03 -10.62 -9.96
CA TRP A 468 -30.48 -11.13 -11.22
C TRP A 468 -31.54 -11.24 -12.34
N ARG A 469 -32.76 -11.69 -12.03
CA ARG A 469 -33.87 -11.66 -12.99
C ARG A 469 -34.20 -10.25 -13.46
N ASN A 470 -34.25 -9.28 -12.54
CA ASN A 470 -34.52 -7.88 -12.86
C ASN A 470 -33.48 -7.29 -13.83
N LEU A 471 -32.21 -7.72 -13.75
CA LEU A 471 -31.18 -7.32 -14.71
C LEU A 471 -31.52 -7.79 -16.14
N GLY A 472 -32.03 -9.01 -16.31
CA GLY A 472 -32.48 -9.54 -17.60
C GLY A 472 -33.65 -8.76 -18.17
N ILE A 473 -34.67 -8.49 -17.34
CA ILE A 473 -35.83 -7.67 -17.70
C ILE A 473 -35.37 -6.26 -18.14
N ALA A 474 -34.47 -5.64 -17.39
CA ALA A 474 -33.91 -4.32 -17.71
C ALA A 474 -33.10 -4.31 -19.03
N ALA A 475 -32.52 -5.46 -19.39
CA ALA A 475 -31.81 -5.66 -20.66
C ALA A 475 -32.73 -6.07 -21.82
N LEU A 476 -34.05 -6.13 -21.59
CA LEU A 476 -35.10 -6.57 -22.53
C LEU A 476 -34.93 -8.03 -22.97
N LEU A 477 -34.60 -8.90 -22.02
CA LEU A 477 -34.50 -10.34 -22.23
C LEU A 477 -35.76 -11.05 -21.72
N ASP A 478 -36.24 -12.04 -22.47
CA ASP A 478 -37.32 -12.93 -22.07
C ASP A 478 -36.74 -14.26 -21.54
N GLU A 479 -37.20 -14.70 -20.36
CA GLU A 479 -36.62 -15.89 -19.71
C GLU A 479 -36.83 -17.17 -20.52
N GLU A 480 -37.97 -17.31 -21.22
CA GLU A 480 -38.27 -18.50 -22.01
C GLU A 480 -37.55 -18.49 -23.36
N GLU A 481 -37.43 -17.33 -24.02
CA GLU A 481 -36.64 -17.21 -25.24
C GLU A 481 -35.15 -17.52 -24.99
N GLU A 482 -34.57 -16.91 -23.95
CA GLU A 482 -33.16 -17.11 -23.58
C GLU A 482 -32.89 -18.55 -23.14
N LYS A 483 -33.88 -19.21 -22.50
CA LYS A 483 -33.83 -20.64 -22.19
C LYS A 483 -33.76 -21.51 -23.44
N VAL A 484 -34.61 -21.24 -24.42
CA VAL A 484 -34.61 -21.99 -25.69
C VAL A 484 -33.29 -21.77 -26.43
N GLU A 485 -32.78 -20.55 -26.45
CA GLU A 485 -31.48 -20.22 -27.05
C GLU A 485 -30.32 -20.92 -26.33
N TYR A 486 -30.29 -20.88 -25.00
CA TYR A 486 -29.29 -21.57 -24.20
C TYR A 486 -29.30 -23.09 -24.43
N GLU A 487 -30.46 -23.73 -24.42
CA GLU A 487 -30.57 -25.17 -24.68
C GLU A 487 -30.15 -25.54 -26.11
N ARG A 488 -30.46 -24.68 -27.09
CA ARG A 488 -29.98 -24.83 -28.46
C ARG A 488 -28.45 -24.69 -28.54
N ALA A 489 -27.89 -23.67 -27.88
CA ALA A 489 -26.46 -23.41 -27.84
C ALA A 489 -25.71 -24.55 -27.14
N LYS A 490 -26.23 -25.06 -26.01
CA LYS A 490 -25.71 -26.21 -25.28
C LYS A 490 -25.72 -27.48 -26.13
N LYS A 491 -26.84 -27.79 -26.80
CA LYS A 491 -26.93 -28.93 -27.74
C LYS A 491 -25.97 -28.78 -28.92
N SER A 492 -25.76 -27.57 -29.41
CA SER A 492 -24.80 -27.28 -30.48
C SER A 492 -23.35 -27.43 -30.00
N ALA A 493 -23.02 -26.91 -28.81
CA ALA A 493 -21.68 -27.01 -28.22
C ALA A 493 -21.30 -28.48 -27.94
N ALA A 494 -22.25 -29.28 -27.47
CA ALA A 494 -22.09 -30.73 -27.27
C ALA A 494 -21.89 -31.52 -28.58
N GLN A 495 -22.08 -30.89 -29.75
CA GLN A 495 -21.80 -31.50 -31.06
C GLN A 495 -20.42 -31.13 -31.61
N HIS A 496 -19.66 -30.24 -30.96
CA HIS A 496 -18.37 -29.77 -31.46
C HIS A 496 -17.24 -30.05 -30.46
N CYS A 497 -16.02 -30.21 -30.98
CA CYS A 497 -14.85 -30.39 -30.13
C CYS A 497 -14.51 -29.09 -29.37
N ALA A 498 -14.09 -29.26 -28.11
CA ALA A 498 -13.61 -28.17 -27.26
C ALA A 498 -12.34 -27.49 -27.78
N TRP A 499 -11.48 -28.28 -28.42
CA TRP A 499 -10.14 -27.89 -28.87
C TRP A 499 -10.19 -27.18 -30.22
N ARG A 500 -9.68 -25.94 -30.26
CA ARG A 500 -9.79 -25.04 -31.41
C ARG A 500 -9.12 -25.57 -32.67
N ASP A 501 -8.03 -26.34 -32.53
CA ASP A 501 -7.28 -26.89 -33.65
C ASP A 501 -7.83 -28.23 -34.15
N CYS A 502 -8.84 -28.78 -33.47
CA CYS A 502 -9.53 -29.95 -33.96
C CYS A 502 -10.40 -29.60 -35.16
N GLN A 503 -10.34 -30.40 -36.22
CA GLN A 503 -11.27 -30.28 -37.36
C GLN A 503 -12.75 -30.31 -36.94
N TYR A 504 -13.07 -30.97 -35.82
CA TYR A 504 -14.43 -31.07 -35.29
C TYR A 504 -14.83 -29.88 -34.40
N HIS A 505 -13.99 -28.87 -34.25
CA HIS A 505 -14.35 -27.61 -33.58
C HIS A 505 -15.41 -26.83 -34.36
N THR A 506 -15.28 -26.83 -35.69
CA THR A 506 -16.16 -26.11 -36.62
C THR A 506 -17.01 -27.03 -37.48
N VAL A 507 -16.61 -28.30 -37.63
CA VAL A 507 -17.34 -29.29 -38.43
C VAL A 507 -18.00 -30.31 -37.51
N LYS A 508 -19.29 -30.55 -37.71
CA LYS A 508 -20.03 -31.57 -36.97
C LYS A 508 -19.42 -32.95 -37.24
N PRO A 509 -19.01 -33.72 -36.21
CA PRO A 509 -18.48 -35.06 -36.38
C PRO A 509 -19.58 -35.99 -36.92
N PRO A 510 -19.22 -36.99 -37.76
CA PRO A 510 -20.18 -37.88 -38.41
C PRO A 510 -20.96 -38.75 -37.41
N THR A 511 -20.38 -39.04 -36.24
CA THR A 511 -21.05 -39.67 -35.11
C THR A 511 -20.79 -38.84 -33.84
N PRO A 512 -21.78 -38.66 -32.93
CA PRO A 512 -21.59 -37.94 -31.68
C PRO A 512 -20.52 -38.66 -30.84
N PRO A 513 -19.29 -38.12 -30.69
CA PRO A 513 -18.24 -38.83 -29.99
C PRO A 513 -18.48 -38.69 -28.48
N ARG A 514 -18.24 -39.75 -27.69
CA ARG A 514 -18.08 -39.59 -26.22
C ARG A 514 -16.76 -38.90 -25.88
N VAL A 515 -15.78 -39.02 -26.76
CA VAL A 515 -14.44 -38.43 -26.69
C VAL A 515 -14.07 -38.02 -28.12
N CYS A 516 -13.51 -36.83 -28.30
CA CYS A 516 -13.18 -36.32 -29.63
C CYS A 516 -12.21 -37.27 -30.36
N GLN A 517 -12.59 -37.81 -31.51
CA GLN A 517 -11.76 -38.74 -32.27
C GLN A 517 -10.49 -38.10 -32.84
N GLY A 518 -10.45 -36.77 -32.97
CA GLY A 518 -9.26 -36.06 -33.48
C GLY A 518 -8.17 -35.85 -32.43
N CYS A 519 -8.55 -35.51 -31.19
CA CYS A 519 -7.60 -35.08 -30.16
C CYS A 519 -7.67 -35.83 -28.84
N GLY A 520 -8.63 -36.73 -28.67
CA GLY A 520 -8.80 -37.49 -27.43
C GLY A 520 -9.37 -36.67 -26.25
N GLU A 521 -9.65 -35.38 -26.41
CA GLU A 521 -10.29 -34.58 -25.36
C GLU A 521 -11.79 -34.86 -25.25
N ALA A 522 -12.34 -34.71 -24.04
CA ALA A 522 -13.78 -34.75 -23.82
C ALA A 522 -14.49 -33.69 -24.66
N VAL A 523 -15.63 -34.07 -25.25
CA VAL A 523 -16.52 -33.12 -25.92
C VAL A 523 -17.02 -32.10 -24.89
N ARG A 524 -17.16 -30.81 -25.24
CA ARG A 524 -17.69 -29.78 -24.31
C ARG A 524 -19.07 -30.21 -23.84
N SER A 525 -19.19 -30.67 -22.60
CA SER A 525 -20.44 -31.10 -21.96
C SER A 525 -21.16 -29.94 -21.29
#